data_AF-A0A0G0NGV9-F1
#
_entry.id   AF-A0A0G0NGV9-F1
#
_cell.length_a   1.000
_cell.length_b   1.000
_cell.length_c   1.000
_cell.angle_alpha   90.00
_cell.angle_beta   90.00
_cell.angle_gamma   90.00
#
_symmetry.space_group_name_H-M   'P 1'
#
loop_
_entity.id
_entity.type
_entity.pdbx_description
1 polymer ?
#
loop_
_entity_poly.entity_id
_entity_poly.type
_entity_poly.pdbx_seq_one_letter_code
_entity_poly.pdbx_strand_id
1 'polypeptide(L)'
;MDISVLTQNCFFSKKIRKVKRLIKDNPSDVYCFQEITGKEVAEDLRSVAGTNFIISNSINTSNSFISSKFHNLIFSKFPIEEYGEINFERERERVKEILTNSRVKHCGL
;
A
#
# COMPACT_ATOMS: atom_id res chain seq x y z
N MET A 1 6.87 -19.10 18.50
CA MET A 1 5.76 -19.19 17.52
C MET A 1 6.16 -18.24 16.41
N ASP A 2 6.29 -18.74 15.18
CA ASP A 2 6.84 -17.95 14.09
C ASP A 2 5.69 -17.31 13.29
N ILE A 3 5.84 -16.02 12.97
CA ILE A 3 4.85 -15.26 12.21
C ILE A 3 5.20 -15.38 10.72
N SER A 4 4.23 -15.80 9.92
CA SER A 4 4.38 -15.93 8.46
C SER A 4 3.83 -14.70 7.74
N VAL A 5 4.61 -14.16 6.79
CA VAL A 5 4.27 -12.97 6.02
C VAL A 5 4.37 -13.26 4.52
N LEU A 6 3.30 -12.98 3.78
CA LEU A 6 3.29 -13.04 2.32
C LEU A 6 3.26 -11.64 1.74
N THR A 7 4.21 -11.31 0.86
CA THR A 7 4.19 -10.06 0.07
C THR A 7 4.00 -10.36 -1.41
N GLN A 8 3.14 -9.60 -2.09
CA GLN A 8 2.89 -9.79 -3.51
C GLN A 8 2.44 -8.49 -4.18
N ASN A 9 3.21 -8.08 -5.20
CA ASN A 9 2.77 -7.07 -6.16
C ASN A 9 1.74 -7.69 -7.12
N CYS A 10 0.56 -7.08 -7.22
CA CYS A 10 -0.59 -7.60 -7.97
C CYS A 10 -0.76 -6.99 -9.37
N PHE A 11 0.15 -6.10 -9.81
CA PHE A 11 0.10 -5.40 -11.09
C PHE A 11 0.07 -6.33 -12.31
N PHE A 12 -0.69 -5.91 -13.33
CA PHE A 12 -0.87 -6.53 -14.65
C PHE A 12 -1.18 -8.05 -14.65
N SER A 13 -2.46 -8.39 -14.89
CA SER A 13 -2.98 -9.71 -15.30
C SER A 13 -3.15 -10.80 -14.23
N LYS A 14 -2.92 -10.52 -12.93
CA LYS A 14 -3.49 -11.36 -11.87
C LYS A 14 -4.95 -10.98 -11.65
N LYS A 15 -5.85 -11.59 -12.46
CA LYS A 15 -7.29 -11.64 -12.15
C LYS A 15 -7.43 -11.94 -10.65
N ILE A 16 -8.27 -11.22 -9.92
CA ILE A 16 -8.55 -11.41 -8.48
C ILE A 16 -8.54 -12.89 -8.04
N ARG A 17 -9.07 -13.79 -8.89
CA ARG A 17 -9.05 -15.25 -8.71
C ARG A 17 -7.65 -15.84 -8.44
N LYS A 18 -6.61 -15.35 -9.11
CA LYS A 18 -5.21 -15.78 -8.91
C LYS A 18 -4.68 -15.33 -7.55
N VAL A 19 -5.03 -14.12 -7.11
CA VAL A 19 -4.66 -13.64 -5.76
C VAL A 19 -5.38 -14.45 -4.69
N LYS A 20 -6.69 -14.71 -4.88
CA LYS A 20 -7.46 -15.61 -3.99
C LYS A 20 -6.86 -17.02 -3.94
N ARG A 21 -6.39 -17.56 -5.07
CA ARG A 21 -5.69 -18.85 -5.11
C ARG A 21 -4.35 -18.79 -4.38
N LEU A 22 -3.54 -17.75 -4.61
CA LEU A 22 -2.26 -17.55 -3.92
C LEU A 22 -2.42 -17.60 -2.39
N ILE A 23 -3.44 -16.91 -1.86
CA ILE A 23 -3.77 -16.90 -0.42
C ILE A 23 -4.13 -18.29 0.09
N LYS A 24 -4.92 -19.05 -0.68
CA LYS A 24 -5.32 -20.43 -0.32
C LYS A 24 -4.14 -21.39 -0.31
N ASP A 25 -3.27 -21.28 -1.32
CA ASP A 25 -2.12 -22.17 -1.47
C ASP A 25 -1.00 -21.82 -0.47
N ASN A 26 -0.97 -20.57 0.00
CA ASN A 26 0.05 -20.05 0.92
C ASN A 26 -0.64 -19.34 2.11
N PRO A 27 -1.23 -20.11 3.05
CA PRO A 27 -1.80 -19.53 4.25
C PRO A 27 -0.70 -18.81 5.04
N SER A 28 -0.91 -17.54 5.35
CA SER A 28 0.03 -16.67 6.07
C SER A 28 -0.70 -15.90 7.15
N ASP A 29 0.03 -15.38 8.14
CA ASP A 29 -0.56 -14.60 9.24
C ASP A 29 -0.74 -13.13 8.86
N VAL A 30 0.12 -12.63 7.98
CA VAL A 30 0.04 -11.29 7.40
C VAL A 30 0.20 -11.37 5.89
N TYR A 31 -0.63 -10.62 5.16
CA TYR A 31 -0.54 -10.46 3.71
C TYR A 31 -0.33 -9.00 3.35
N CYS A 32 0.67 -8.70 2.52
CA CYS A 32 0.97 -7.37 2.01
C CYS A 32 0.83 -7.37 0.49
N PHE A 33 -0.19 -6.72 -0.04
CA PHE A 33 -0.44 -6.62 -1.47
C PHE A 33 -0.16 -5.22 -1.99
N GLN A 34 0.60 -5.10 -3.07
CA GLN A 34 0.83 -3.83 -3.76
C GLN A 34 0.08 -3.77 -5.10
N GLU A 35 -0.17 -2.56 -5.58
CA GLU A 35 -0.72 -2.29 -6.91
C GLU A 35 -2.11 -2.91 -7.15
N ILE A 36 -2.97 -2.85 -6.13
CA ILE A 36 -4.38 -3.26 -6.22
C ILE A 36 -5.20 -2.15 -6.89
N THR A 37 -5.88 -2.47 -7.99
CA THR A 37 -6.78 -1.54 -8.70
C THR A 37 -8.20 -1.65 -8.16
N GLY A 38 -8.76 -0.56 -7.67
CA GLY A 38 -10.15 -0.51 -7.19
C GLY A 38 -10.34 -1.00 -5.75
N LYS A 39 -11.22 -0.34 -5.01
CA LYS A 39 -11.52 -0.68 -3.61
C LYS A 39 -12.32 -1.98 -3.49
N GLU A 40 -13.14 -2.27 -4.48
CA GLU A 40 -13.94 -3.49 -4.59
C GLU A 40 -13.08 -4.76 -4.57
N VAL A 41 -11.86 -4.71 -5.09
CA VAL A 41 -10.90 -5.82 -5.06
C VAL A 41 -10.44 -6.12 -3.63
N ALA A 42 -10.30 -5.08 -2.80
CA ALA A 42 -9.93 -5.25 -1.39
C ALA A 42 -11.04 -5.97 -0.60
N GLU A 43 -12.30 -5.55 -0.79
CA GLU A 43 -13.46 -6.22 -0.18
C GLU A 43 -13.58 -7.67 -0.63
N ASP A 44 -13.31 -7.92 -1.91
CA ASP A 44 -13.30 -9.27 -2.47
C ASP A 44 -12.26 -10.19 -1.81
N LEU A 45 -11.07 -9.65 -1.50
CA LEU A 45 -9.98 -10.38 -0.84
C LEU A 45 -10.23 -10.61 0.65
N ARG A 46 -11.03 -9.76 1.30
CA ARG A 46 -11.38 -9.89 2.73
C ARG A 46 -11.96 -11.26 3.08
N SER A 47 -12.76 -11.83 2.17
CA SER A 47 -13.36 -13.16 2.32
C SER A 47 -12.36 -14.32 2.44
N VAL A 48 -11.11 -14.12 1.98
CA VAL A 48 -10.08 -15.17 1.97
C VAL A 48 -8.83 -14.81 2.77
N ALA A 49 -8.51 -13.53 2.90
CA ALA A 49 -7.30 -13.04 3.59
C ALA A 49 -7.53 -12.67 5.06
N GLY A 50 -8.79 -12.48 5.47
CA GLY A 50 -9.16 -12.13 6.84
C GLY A 50 -9.90 -10.80 6.95
N THR A 51 -10.47 -10.54 8.12
CA THR A 51 -11.35 -9.38 8.36
C THR A 51 -10.62 -8.12 8.82
N ASN A 52 -9.43 -8.27 9.43
CA ASN A 52 -8.61 -7.13 9.85
C ASN A 52 -7.73 -6.73 8.68
N PHE A 53 -7.99 -5.56 8.10
CA PHE A 53 -7.24 -5.10 6.95
C PHE A 53 -7.08 -3.58 6.91
N ILE A 54 -6.03 -3.15 6.24
CA ILE A 54 -5.71 -1.75 5.96
C ILE A 54 -5.72 -1.60 4.45
N ILE A 55 -6.29 -0.49 3.98
CA ILE A 55 -6.19 -0.04 2.60
C ILE A 55 -5.52 1.33 2.58
N SER A 56 -4.44 1.47 1.82
CA SER A 56 -3.77 2.75 1.64
C SER A 56 -4.64 3.72 0.82
N ASN A 57 -4.34 5.01 0.90
CA ASN A 57 -4.83 5.97 -0.07
C ASN A 57 -4.42 5.58 -1.49
N SER A 58 -5.21 6.02 -2.47
CA SER A 58 -4.94 5.74 -3.86
C SER A 58 -3.73 6.51 -4.35
N ILE A 59 -2.79 5.82 -4.98
CA ILE A 59 -1.66 6.41 -5.70
C ILE A 59 -2.06 6.57 -7.17
N ASN A 60 -1.96 7.78 -7.69
CA ASN A 60 -2.12 8.04 -9.13
C ASN A 60 -0.79 7.80 -9.82
N THR A 61 -0.75 6.90 -10.80
CA THR A 61 0.40 6.81 -11.71
C THR A 61 0.12 7.68 -12.92
N SER A 62 0.88 8.77 -13.10
CA SER A 62 0.71 9.74 -14.19
C SER A 62 1.23 9.25 -15.55
N ASN A 63 1.51 7.95 -15.73
CA ASN A 63 1.95 7.38 -17.01
C ASN A 63 0.77 7.23 -18.00
N SER A 64 0.44 8.37 -18.61
CA SER A 64 -0.07 8.68 -19.97
C SER A 64 -1.09 7.83 -20.73
N PHE A 65 -1.57 6.66 -20.30
CA PHE A 65 -2.60 5.95 -21.08
C PHE A 65 -3.81 5.43 -20.30
N ILE A 66 -3.71 5.25 -18.98
CA ILE A 66 -4.86 4.87 -18.15
C ILE A 66 -4.68 5.52 -16.79
N SER A 67 -5.56 6.45 -16.40
CA SER A 67 -5.60 6.98 -15.04
C SER A 67 -6.10 5.89 -14.08
N SER A 68 -5.22 4.97 -13.70
CA SER A 68 -5.53 3.92 -12.73
C SER A 68 -5.12 4.39 -11.34
N LYS A 69 -6.03 4.18 -10.38
CA LYS A 69 -5.77 4.38 -8.96
C LYS A 69 -5.34 3.04 -8.35
N PHE A 70 -4.16 3.03 -7.73
CA PHE A 70 -3.61 1.85 -7.08
C PHE A 70 -3.63 1.99 -5.57
N HIS A 71 -3.84 0.87 -4.89
CA HIS A 71 -3.83 0.76 -3.44
C HIS A 71 -2.83 -0.30 -3.00
N ASN A 72 -2.26 -0.10 -1.81
CA ASN A 72 -1.60 -1.14 -1.05
C ASN A 72 -2.59 -1.68 -0.01
N LEU A 73 -2.61 -2.99 0.18
CA LEU A 73 -3.46 -3.66 1.16
C LEU A 73 -2.59 -4.42 2.15
N ILE A 74 -2.98 -4.40 3.42
CA ILE A 74 -2.46 -5.29 4.44
C ILE A 74 -3.63 -6.06 5.03
N PHE A 75 -3.54 -7.39 5.10
CA PHE A 75 -4.44 -8.24 5.88
C PHE A 75 -3.67 -8.87 7.02
N SER A 76 -4.29 -8.97 8.20
CA SER A 76 -3.68 -9.53 9.40
C SER A 76 -4.65 -10.48 10.10
N LYS A 77 -4.15 -11.62 10.59
CA LYS A 77 -4.90 -12.45 11.54
C LYS A 77 -4.99 -11.82 12.93
N PHE A 78 -4.07 -10.91 13.24
CA PHE A 78 -4.00 -10.22 14.52
C PHE A 78 -4.83 -8.91 14.48
N PRO A 79 -5.35 -8.45 15.63
CA PRO A 79 -5.96 -7.12 15.73
C PRO A 79 -4.98 -6.02 15.32
N ILE A 80 -5.48 -4.98 14.66
CA ILE A 80 -4.70 -3.80 14.30
C ILE A 80 -5.10 -2.69 15.26
N GLU A 81 -4.18 -2.31 16.15
CA GLU A 81 -4.42 -1.25 17.15
C GLU A 81 -4.13 0.15 16.59
N GLU A 82 -3.12 0.26 15.74
CA GLU A 82 -2.71 1.53 15.12
C GLU A 82 -2.34 1.31 13.64
N TYR A 83 -2.63 2.31 12.80
CA TYR A 83 -2.15 2.36 11.43
C TYR A 83 -1.74 3.79 11.06
N GLY A 84 -0.71 3.88 10.22
CA GLY A 84 -0.26 5.13 9.62
C GLY A 84 0.12 4.91 8.16
N GLU A 85 0.01 5.96 7.35
CA GLU A 85 0.41 5.93 5.94
C GLU A 85 1.40 7.06 5.67
N ILE A 86 2.50 6.73 4.99
CA ILE A 86 3.51 7.69 4.57
C ILE A 86 3.23 8.08 3.11
N ASN A 87 2.90 9.34 2.89
CA ASN A 87 2.90 9.93 1.57
C ASN A 87 4.30 10.49 1.25
N PHE A 88 5.07 9.75 0.46
CA PHE A 88 6.44 10.13 0.10
C PHE A 88 6.53 11.42 -0.74
N GLU A 89 5.49 11.78 -1.49
CA GLU A 89 5.48 13.02 -2.28
C GLU A 89 5.36 14.23 -1.35
N ARG A 90 4.39 14.20 -0.42
CA ARG A 90 4.23 15.21 0.63
C ARG A 90 5.48 15.32 1.49
N GLU A 91 6.10 14.20 1.84
CA GLU A 91 7.32 14.19 2.64
C GLU A 91 8.50 14.78 1.87
N ARG A 92 8.59 14.52 0.57
CA ARG A 92 9.59 15.15 -0.30
C ARG A 92 9.41 16.67 -0.38
N GLU A 93 8.18 17.17 -0.45
CA GLU A 93 7.88 18.60 -0.41
C GLU A 93 8.29 19.24 0.91
N ARG A 94 7.94 18.60 2.05
CA ARG A 94 8.34 19.05 3.38
C ARG A 94 9.85 19.18 3.52
N VAL A 95 10.61 18.18 3.05
CA VAL A 95 12.08 18.20 3.07
C VAL A 95 12.62 19.34 2.18
N LYS A 96 12.04 19.56 0.99
CA LYS A 96 12.43 20.68 0.12
C LYS A 96 12.23 22.04 0.79
N GLU A 97 11.12 22.25 1.49
CA GLU A 97 10.85 23.49 2.22
C GLU A 97 11.87 23.74 3.34
N ILE A 98 12.17 22.71 4.14
CA ILE A 98 13.18 22.80 5.21
C ILE A 98 14.54 23.19 4.64
N LEU A 99 14.98 22.52 3.57
CA LEU A 99 16.25 22.79 2.92
C LEU A 99 16.31 24.21 2.32
N THR A 100 15.19 24.68 1.76
CA THR A 100 15.10 26.04 1.20
C THR A 100 15.17 27.11 2.30
N ASN A 101 14.40 26.94 3.38
CA ASN A 101 14.39 27.87 4.51
C ASN A 101 15.70 27.89 5.31
N SER A 102 16.43 26.76 5.32
CA SER A 102 17.76 26.66 5.94
C SER A 102 18.83 27.39 5.11
N ARG A 103 18.70 27.41 3.78
CA ARG A 103 19.60 28.18 2.90
C ARG A 103 19.41 29.68 3.03
N VAL A 104 18.16 30.16 3.21
CA VAL A 104 17.87 31.60 3.39
C VAL A 104 18.50 32.15 4.68
N LYS A 105 18.61 31.34 5.75
CA LYS A 105 19.27 31.77 6.99
C LYS A 105 20.79 31.90 6.89
N HIS A 106 21.44 31.28 5.90
CA HIS A 106 22.90 31.34 5.72
C HIS A 106 23.38 32.40 4.72
N CYS A 107 22.47 33.08 4.02
CA CYS A 107 22.81 34.16 3.09
C CYS A 107 22.39 35.56 3.59
N GLY A 108 22.10 35.70 4.89
CA GLY A 108 21.91 37.00 5.54
C GLY A 108 23.26 37.57 6.00
N LEU A 109 24.08 38.04 5.05
CA LEU A 109 25.18 38.99 5.27
C LEU A 109 25.04 40.12 4.26
#